data_AF-A0AAD8AHR1-F1
#
_entry.id   AF-A0AAD8AHR1-F1
#
_cell.length_a   1.000
_cell.length_b   1.000
_cell.length_c   1.000
_cell.angle_alpha   90.00
_cell.angle_beta   90.00
_cell.angle_gamma   90.00
#
_symmetry.space_group_name_H-M   'P 1'
#
loop_
_entity.id
_entity.type
_entity.pdbx_description
1 polymer ?
#
loop_
_entity_poly.entity_id
_entity_poly.type
_entity_poly.pdbx_seq_one_letter_code
_entity_poly.pdbx_strand_id
1 'polypeptide(L)'
;MSIMQNLSIRKAKVIVIILGYVKIPHFLMVILDEFSLYETMIIRPVENGTIEILTWSYYVCGNFIGGINFLGTCKEANLFPNTIKIPKPPKSYPRCALQLTNNNNPPFIITSSHKRTVGGIEHKIIKIILSYFNFKVGNLKFEALRRRQFLGFFTDYRITHYIDPLAYMERYYTIRYYWFVPRAESSPHLTSLTRVFTSDTWMCVLLAMFLVSLSLKFLDFFRSTDYSQCFLSTYSVFFNISVKEMPRSHSLRTIFFTWILFSILFMTVFQAFMTSFFYGFRKTAPNRYG
;
A
#
# COMPACT_ATOMS: atom_id res chain seq x y z
N MET A 1 -14.19 29.05 -5.48
CA MET A 1 -14.01 29.30 -4.02
C MET A 1 -12.66 28.73 -3.58
N SER A 2 -11.56 29.30 -4.07
CA SER A 2 -10.19 28.75 -3.93
C SER A 2 -9.13 29.81 -3.62
N ILE A 3 -9.54 31.04 -3.28
CA ILE A 3 -8.61 32.18 -3.14
C ILE A 3 -8.06 32.32 -1.70
N MET A 4 -8.60 31.61 -0.70
CA MET A 4 -8.17 31.75 0.71
C MET A 4 -7.16 30.70 1.21
N GLN A 5 -6.57 29.87 0.34
CA GLN A 5 -5.64 28.82 0.80
C GLN A 5 -4.22 29.32 1.14
N ASN A 6 -3.89 30.59 0.91
CA ASN A 6 -2.53 31.11 1.10
C ASN A 6 -2.39 32.21 2.15
N LEU A 7 -3.36 32.33 3.08
CA LEU A 7 -3.28 33.34 4.13
C LEU A 7 -2.26 32.96 5.20
N SER A 8 -1.22 33.79 5.30
CA SER A 8 -0.20 33.86 6.36
C SER A 8 -0.76 33.97 7.80
N ILE A 9 -2.09 33.92 7.98
CA ILE A 9 -2.80 33.93 9.25
C ILE A 9 -2.35 32.79 10.17
N ARG A 10 -1.85 31.66 9.62
CA ARG A 10 -1.40 30.51 10.42
C ARG A 10 -0.28 30.80 11.44
N LYS A 11 0.45 31.90 11.30
CA LYS A 11 1.50 32.32 12.26
C LYS A 11 1.06 33.45 13.20
N ALA A 12 -0.12 34.02 13.01
CA ALA A 12 -0.61 35.10 13.85
C ALA A 12 -0.94 34.55 15.25
N LYS A 13 -0.35 35.15 16.29
CA LYS A 13 -0.65 34.83 17.70
C LYS A 13 -1.91 35.53 18.21
N VAL A 14 -2.33 36.59 17.55
CA VAL A 14 -3.51 37.38 17.92
C VAL A 14 -4.07 37.96 16.64
N ILE A 15 -5.38 37.87 16.47
CA ILE A 15 -6.09 38.53 15.37
C ILE A 15 -6.91 39.67 15.97
N VAL A 16 -6.68 40.87 15.46
CA VAL A 16 -7.40 42.08 15.88
C VAL A 16 -8.42 42.44 14.80
N ILE A 17 -9.69 42.49 15.17
CA ILE A 17 -10.79 42.88 14.30
C ILE A 17 -11.29 44.22 14.78
N ILE A 18 -11.13 45.25 13.95
CA ILE A 18 -11.62 46.60 14.24
C ILE A 18 -12.96 46.76 13.52
N LEU A 19 -14.04 46.86 14.30
CA LEU A 19 -15.38 47.17 13.82
C LEU A 19 -15.61 48.68 13.95
N GLY A 20 -16.32 49.27 13.00
CA GLY A 20 -16.85 50.63 13.15
C GLY A 20 -18.07 50.66 14.09
N TYR A 21 -18.91 51.69 13.97
CA TYR A 21 -20.21 51.81 14.68
C TYR A 21 -21.26 50.81 14.15
N VAL A 22 -20.93 49.52 14.15
CA VAL A 22 -21.77 48.44 13.64
C VAL A 22 -21.96 47.40 14.73
N LYS A 23 -23.18 46.88 14.87
CA LYS A 23 -23.45 45.73 15.74
C LYS A 23 -22.62 44.55 15.26
N ILE A 24 -22.10 43.73 16.18
CA ILE A 24 -21.30 42.56 15.81
C ILE A 24 -22.16 41.63 14.96
N PRO A 25 -21.85 41.45 13.68
CA PRO A 25 -22.69 40.66 12.82
C PRO A 25 -22.57 39.19 13.22
N HIS A 26 -23.68 38.46 13.27
CA HIS A 26 -23.69 37.03 13.58
C HIS A 26 -22.74 36.24 12.66
N PHE A 27 -22.64 36.65 11.39
CA PHE A 27 -21.73 36.07 10.41
C PHE A 27 -20.24 36.17 10.83
N LEU A 28 -19.84 37.19 11.59
CA LEU A 28 -18.47 37.26 12.10
C LEU A 28 -18.18 36.07 13.03
N MET A 29 -19.14 35.69 13.88
CA MET A 29 -18.98 34.53 14.76
C MET A 29 -18.90 33.24 13.97
N VAL A 30 -19.69 33.12 12.88
CA VAL A 30 -19.62 31.98 11.97
C VAL A 30 -18.23 31.87 11.32
N ILE A 31 -17.66 32.99 10.84
CA ILE A 31 -16.29 33.01 10.30
C ILE A 31 -15.27 32.63 11.38
N LEU A 32 -15.32 33.28 12.54
CA LEU A 32 -14.36 33.03 13.61
C LEU A 32 -14.35 31.56 14.03
N ASP A 33 -15.51 30.93 14.02
CA ASP A 33 -15.69 29.51 14.27
C ASP A 33 -15.15 28.64 13.13
N GLU A 34 -15.57 28.91 11.89
CA GLU A 34 -15.17 28.18 10.69
C GLU A 34 -13.64 28.13 10.52
N PHE A 35 -12.95 29.21 10.87
CA PHE A 35 -11.50 29.31 10.80
C PHE A 35 -10.79 29.00 12.11
N SER A 36 -11.51 28.60 13.17
CA SER A 36 -10.94 28.25 14.48
C SER A 36 -10.05 29.36 15.08
N LEU A 37 -10.49 30.62 14.93
CA LEU A 37 -9.73 31.81 15.31
C LEU A 37 -10.02 32.22 16.76
N TYR A 38 -9.51 31.45 17.71
CA TYR A 38 -9.82 31.63 19.13
C TYR A 38 -9.11 32.82 19.79
N GLU A 39 -7.89 33.15 19.34
CA GLU A 39 -7.10 34.27 19.87
C GLU A 39 -7.49 35.58 19.16
N THR A 40 -8.77 35.94 19.23
CA THR A 40 -9.34 37.12 18.57
C THR A 40 -9.76 38.22 19.54
N MET A 41 -9.29 39.43 19.24
CA MET A 41 -9.68 40.66 19.91
C MET A 41 -10.56 41.47 18.96
N ILE A 42 -11.77 41.78 19.39
CA ILE A 42 -12.72 42.60 18.64
C ILE A 42 -12.75 43.98 19.30
N ILE A 43 -12.37 45.01 18.55
CA ILE A 43 -12.37 46.39 19.00
C ILE A 43 -13.53 47.09 18.31
N ARG A 44 -14.42 47.73 19.07
CA ARG A 44 -15.52 48.51 18.50
C ARG A 44 -15.71 49.84 19.23
N PRO A 45 -16.00 50.95 18.52
CA PRO A 45 -16.40 52.19 19.16
C PRO A 45 -17.83 52.07 19.69
N VAL A 46 -18.09 52.76 20.80
CA VAL A 46 -19.40 52.96 21.41
C VAL A 46 -19.74 54.44 21.38
N GLU A 47 -21.04 54.74 21.51
CA GLU A 47 -21.54 56.10 21.69
C GLU A 47 -20.79 56.76 22.87
N ASN A 48 -20.32 58.00 22.69
CA ASN A 48 -19.47 58.80 23.61
C ASN A 48 -17.94 58.65 23.47
N GLY A 49 -17.44 58.13 22.34
CA GLY A 49 -16.01 58.09 22.05
C GLY A 49 -15.24 57.05 22.88
N THR A 50 -15.94 56.15 23.56
CA THR A 50 -15.35 55.01 24.25
C THR A 50 -15.16 53.85 23.27
N ILE A 51 -14.08 53.10 23.45
CA ILE A 51 -13.78 51.91 22.64
C ILE A 51 -13.96 50.69 23.52
N GLU A 52 -14.82 49.76 23.12
CA GLU A 52 -14.94 48.45 23.76
C GLU A 52 -13.99 47.45 23.14
N ILE A 53 -13.37 46.67 24.01
CA ILE A 53 -12.52 45.54 23.65
C ILE A 53 -13.27 44.29 24.09
N LEU A 54 -13.50 43.42 23.14
CA LEU A 54 -14.26 42.20 23.30
C LEU A 54 -13.38 41.04 22.86
N THR A 55 -13.61 39.88 23.43
CA THR A 55 -13.08 38.60 22.96
C THR A 55 -14.26 37.66 22.80
N TRP A 56 -14.11 36.62 22.00
CA TRP A 56 -15.08 35.54 22.02
C TRP A 56 -14.52 34.37 22.82
N SER A 57 -15.41 33.57 23.42
CA SER A 57 -15.05 32.29 24.03
C SER A 57 -15.90 31.17 23.44
N TYR A 58 -15.26 30.04 23.19
CA TYR A 58 -15.91 28.80 22.82
C TYR A 58 -16.52 28.13 24.06
N TYR A 59 -17.61 27.39 23.87
CA TYR A 59 -18.20 26.59 24.94
C TYR A 59 -17.47 25.25 25.10
N VAL A 60 -17.51 24.74 26.33
CA VAL A 60 -16.92 23.44 26.71
C VAL A 60 -17.71 22.34 25.98
N CYS A 61 -17.09 21.65 25.01
CA CYS A 61 -17.59 20.46 24.30
C CYS A 61 -18.35 20.65 22.96
N GLY A 62 -18.02 21.66 22.16
CA GLY A 62 -18.37 21.66 20.72
C GLY A 62 -19.80 22.06 20.36
N ASN A 63 -20.62 22.47 21.33
CA ASN A 63 -21.84 23.22 21.04
C ASN A 63 -21.49 24.71 20.95
N PHE A 64 -21.54 25.24 19.72
CA PHE A 64 -21.21 26.63 19.40
C PHE A 64 -22.35 27.57 19.78
N ILE A 65 -22.45 27.84 21.08
CA ILE A 65 -23.14 29.03 21.58
C ILE A 65 -22.03 29.92 22.14
N GLY A 66 -21.27 30.53 21.23
CA GLY A 66 -20.17 31.42 21.58
C GLY A 66 -20.70 32.64 22.32
N GLY A 67 -20.14 32.91 23.50
CA GLY A 67 -20.37 34.14 24.25
C GLY A 67 -19.34 35.19 23.82
N ILE A 68 -19.80 36.43 23.62
CA ILE A 68 -18.90 37.59 23.53
C ILE A 68 -18.57 37.99 24.97
N ASN A 69 -17.30 37.91 25.34
CA ASN A 69 -16.82 38.34 26.62
C ASN A 69 -16.26 39.75 26.51
N PHE A 70 -16.65 40.61 27.44
CA PHE A 70 -16.13 41.94 27.55
C PHE A 70 -14.76 41.93 28.25
N LEU A 71 -13.74 42.50 27.60
CA LEU A 71 -12.40 42.61 28.17
C LEU A 71 -12.16 43.97 28.84
N GLY A 72 -12.79 45.03 28.35
CA GLY A 72 -12.65 46.38 28.91
C GLY A 72 -13.10 47.49 27.97
N THR A 73 -13.08 48.72 28.49
CA THR A 73 -13.31 49.95 27.73
C THR A 73 -12.11 50.87 27.80
N CYS A 74 -11.80 51.55 26.69
CA CYS A 74 -10.79 52.60 26.61
C CYS A 74 -11.49 53.95 26.36
N LYS A 75 -11.14 54.98 27.13
CA LYS A 75 -11.56 56.37 26.93
C LYS A 75 -10.29 57.21 26.85
N GLU A 76 -10.25 58.15 25.91
CA GLU A 76 -9.07 58.97 25.51
C GLU A 76 -8.00 59.12 26.61
N ALA A 77 -6.79 58.66 26.28
CA ALA A 77 -5.52 58.79 27.02
C ALA A 77 -5.31 57.96 28.31
N ASN A 78 -6.31 57.27 28.87
CA ASN A 78 -6.05 56.35 29.98
C ASN A 78 -5.50 55.01 29.45
N LEU A 79 -4.21 54.76 29.73
CA LEU A 79 -3.46 53.58 29.29
C LEU A 79 -4.27 52.29 29.48
N PHE A 80 -4.21 51.43 28.46
CA PHE A 80 -4.68 50.06 28.53
C PHE A 80 -4.25 49.43 29.86
N PRO A 81 -5.14 48.70 30.56
CA PRO A 81 -4.66 47.83 31.61
C PRO A 81 -3.60 46.91 31.00
N ASN A 82 -2.37 46.98 31.51
CA ASN A 82 -1.18 46.29 30.96
C ASN A 82 -1.32 44.75 30.89
N THR A 83 -2.48 44.19 31.20
CA THR A 83 -2.74 42.76 31.36
C THR A 83 -4.08 42.34 30.75
N ILE A 84 -4.37 42.71 29.51
CA ILE A 84 -5.46 42.06 28.77
C ILE A 84 -5.03 40.60 28.49
N LYS A 85 -5.64 39.67 29.21
CA LYS A 85 -5.43 38.23 29.00
C LYS A 85 -6.44 37.73 27.98
N ILE A 86 -5.97 37.53 26.75
CA ILE A 86 -6.75 36.83 25.74
C ILE A 86 -6.98 35.40 26.23
N PRO A 87 -8.22 34.88 26.19
CA PRO A 87 -8.50 33.50 26.58
C PRO A 87 -7.66 32.56 25.73
N LYS A 88 -6.78 31.80 26.38
CA LYS A 88 -6.05 30.73 25.69
C LYS A 88 -6.97 29.52 25.53
N PRO A 89 -6.80 28.73 24.46
CA PRO A 89 -7.48 27.44 24.36
C PRO A 89 -7.17 26.59 25.61
N PRO A 90 -8.15 25.81 26.08
CA PRO A 90 -8.00 25.07 27.32
C PRO A 90 -7.08 23.88 27.01
N LYS A 91 -6.17 23.57 27.94
CA LYS A 91 -5.29 22.41 27.74
C LYS A 91 -6.01 21.08 27.92
N SER A 92 -7.17 21.07 28.57
CA SER A 92 -7.93 19.86 28.87
C SER A 92 -9.44 20.07 28.80
N TYR A 93 -10.15 18.99 28.50
CA TYR A 93 -11.60 18.97 28.33
C TYR A 93 -12.26 17.87 29.17
N PRO A 94 -12.15 17.90 30.52
CA PRO A 94 -12.52 16.79 31.39
C PRO A 94 -14.03 16.45 31.39
N ARG A 95 -14.88 17.40 30.97
CA ARG A 95 -16.34 17.23 30.89
C ARG A 95 -16.81 16.82 29.49
N CYS A 96 -15.91 16.72 28.53
CA CYS A 96 -16.26 16.40 27.15
C CYS A 96 -16.06 14.92 26.87
N ALA A 97 -17.05 14.33 26.21
CA ALA A 97 -16.97 12.97 25.70
C ALA A 97 -16.79 13.01 24.19
N LEU A 98 -15.71 12.40 23.69
CA LEU A 98 -15.57 12.14 22.26
C LEU A 98 -16.31 10.85 21.93
N GLN A 99 -17.16 10.91 20.92
CA GLN A 99 -17.90 9.76 20.43
C GLN A 99 -17.17 9.20 19.21
N LEU A 100 -16.75 7.94 19.30
CA LEU A 100 -16.02 7.28 18.22
C LEU A 100 -16.93 6.33 17.46
N THR A 101 -16.92 6.47 16.13
CA THR A 101 -17.61 5.57 15.21
C THR A 101 -16.59 4.87 14.34
N ASN A 102 -16.57 3.54 14.38
CA ASN A 102 -15.49 2.75 13.82
C ASN A 102 -16.05 1.68 12.87
N ASN A 103 -15.38 1.49 11.72
CA ASN A 103 -15.62 0.38 10.80
C ASN A 103 -14.45 -0.59 10.84
N ASN A 104 -14.70 -1.90 10.68
CA ASN A 104 -13.63 -2.89 10.64
C ASN A 104 -12.78 -2.69 9.37
N ASN A 105 -11.56 -2.19 9.55
CA ASN A 105 -10.63 -1.91 8.45
C ASN A 105 -9.19 -2.24 8.89
N PRO A 106 -8.81 -3.52 8.98
CA PRO A 106 -7.46 -3.90 9.36
C PRO A 106 -6.42 -3.36 8.35
N PRO A 107 -5.24 -2.90 8.79
CA PRO A 107 -4.75 -2.87 10.17
C PRO A 107 -5.11 -1.57 10.93
N PHE A 108 -5.87 -0.66 10.35
CA PHE A 108 -6.17 0.66 10.92
C PHE A 108 -7.14 0.59 12.09
N ILE A 109 -8.22 -0.16 11.94
CA ILE A 109 -9.22 -0.41 12.98
C ILE A 109 -9.57 -1.89 12.95
N ILE A 110 -9.44 -2.56 14.09
CA ILE A 110 -9.78 -3.97 14.26
C ILE A 110 -10.94 -4.04 15.24
N THR A 111 -12.08 -4.57 14.79
CA THR A 111 -13.26 -4.77 15.63
C THR A 111 -13.49 -6.25 15.93
N SER A 112 -13.95 -6.55 17.14
CA SER A 112 -14.49 -7.86 17.53
C SER A 112 -15.81 -8.14 16.79
N SER A 113 -16.26 -9.40 16.82
CA SER A 113 -17.59 -9.84 16.35
C SER A 113 -18.74 -8.98 16.90
N HIS A 114 -18.59 -8.45 18.11
CA HIS A 114 -19.58 -7.57 18.76
C HIS A 114 -19.47 -6.08 18.34
N LYS A 115 -18.78 -5.77 17.23
CA LYS A 115 -18.49 -4.40 16.76
C LYS A 115 -17.75 -3.51 17.78
N ARG A 116 -17.16 -4.10 18.82
CA ARG A 116 -16.29 -3.38 19.78
C ARG A 116 -14.91 -3.26 19.17
N THR A 117 -14.32 -2.07 19.26
CA THR A 117 -12.94 -1.87 18.78
C THR A 117 -11.98 -2.55 19.74
N VAL A 118 -11.17 -3.47 19.21
CA VAL A 118 -10.17 -4.23 19.98
C VAL A 118 -8.78 -3.65 19.77
N GLY A 119 -8.53 -3.08 18.59
CA GLY A 119 -7.22 -2.52 18.27
C GLY A 119 -7.17 -1.82 16.93
N GLY A 120 -5.96 -1.72 16.39
CA GLY A 120 -5.66 -1.01 15.16
C GLY A 120 -4.82 0.25 15.38
N ILE A 121 -4.18 0.71 14.31
CA ILE A 121 -3.29 1.88 14.33
C ILE A 121 -4.07 3.15 14.70
N GLU A 122 -5.19 3.41 14.05
CA GLU A 122 -6.00 4.61 14.30
C GLU A 122 -6.58 4.61 15.71
N HIS A 123 -7.02 3.45 16.20
CA HIS A 123 -7.50 3.32 17.57
C HIS A 123 -6.43 3.74 18.60
N LYS A 124 -5.17 3.33 18.40
CA LYS A 124 -4.05 3.71 19.28
C LYS A 124 -3.76 5.21 19.21
N ILE A 125 -3.71 5.78 18.00
CA ILE A 125 -3.49 7.22 17.80
C ILE A 125 -4.57 8.03 18.50
N ILE A 126 -5.84 7.67 18.28
CA ILE A 126 -6.99 8.32 18.91
C ILE A 126 -6.88 8.24 20.44
N LYS A 127 -6.53 7.08 21.00
CA LYS A 127 -6.33 6.93 22.45
C LYS A 127 -5.24 7.85 23.00
N ILE A 128 -4.14 8.05 22.26
CA ILE A 128 -3.07 9.00 22.63
C ILE A 128 -3.61 10.43 22.62
N ILE A 129 -4.29 10.83 21.56
CA ILE A 129 -4.91 12.17 21.43
C ILE A 129 -5.88 12.42 22.59
N LEU A 130 -6.76 11.47 22.87
CA LEU A 130 -7.75 11.55 23.95
C LEU A 130 -7.08 11.68 25.32
N SER A 131 -5.98 10.94 25.56
CA SER A 131 -5.22 11.02 26.80
C SER A 131 -4.53 12.37 26.98
N TYR A 132 -4.05 12.96 25.88
CA TYR A 132 -3.41 14.27 25.89
C TYR A 132 -4.40 15.39 26.24
N PHE A 133 -5.61 15.33 25.69
CA PHE A 133 -6.67 16.32 25.93
C PHE A 133 -7.57 16.01 27.13
N ASN A 134 -7.35 14.89 27.82
CA ASN A 134 -8.16 14.40 28.93
C ASN A 134 -9.66 14.27 28.57
N PHE A 135 -9.95 13.78 27.37
CA PHE A 135 -11.32 13.51 26.91
C PHE A 135 -11.83 12.18 27.47
N LYS A 136 -13.12 12.14 27.81
CA LYS A 136 -13.82 10.86 28.07
C LYS A 136 -14.17 10.20 26.74
N VAL A 137 -14.11 8.87 26.68
CA VAL A 137 -14.45 8.12 25.47
C VAL A 137 -15.84 7.51 25.64
N GLY A 138 -16.77 7.92 24.78
CA GLY A 138 -18.05 7.26 24.64
C GLY A 138 -18.04 6.33 23.42
N ASN A 139 -18.28 5.04 23.63
CA ASN A 139 -18.56 4.12 22.52
C ASN A 139 -20.04 4.24 22.16
N LEU A 140 -20.35 4.71 20.95
CA LEU A 140 -21.72 4.72 20.45
C LEU A 140 -21.89 3.74 19.30
N LYS A 141 -23.12 3.24 19.14
CA LYS A 141 -23.52 2.49 17.96
C LYS A 141 -23.65 3.46 16.78
N PHE A 142 -23.11 3.04 15.63
CA PHE A 142 -23.06 3.81 14.38
C PHE A 142 -24.42 4.37 13.92
N GLU A 143 -25.52 3.71 14.30
CA GLU A 143 -26.88 4.03 13.88
C GLU A 143 -27.48 5.27 14.57
N ALA A 144 -26.87 5.81 15.63
CA ALA A 144 -27.51 6.80 16.50
C ALA A 144 -27.22 8.28 16.19
N LEU A 145 -26.45 8.65 15.15
CA LEU A 145 -25.93 10.03 15.00
C LEU A 145 -26.32 10.72 13.69
N ARG A 146 -27.00 11.88 13.82
CA ARG A 146 -27.65 12.68 12.76
C ARG A 146 -26.79 13.80 12.16
N ARG A 147 -25.64 14.14 12.76
CA ARG A 147 -24.60 15.05 12.23
C ARG A 147 -23.23 14.53 12.65
N ARG A 148 -22.29 14.42 11.70
CA ARG A 148 -21.03 13.66 11.89
C ARG A 148 -19.82 14.53 11.56
N GLN A 149 -18.92 14.70 12.54
CA GLN A 149 -17.52 15.06 12.28
C GLN A 149 -16.71 13.76 12.40
N PHE A 150 -15.99 13.41 11.34
CA PHE A 150 -15.26 12.15 11.26
C PHE A 150 -13.77 12.35 11.54
N LEU A 151 -13.22 11.46 12.36
CA LEU A 151 -11.77 11.33 12.54
C LEU A 151 -11.33 9.98 12.00
N GLY A 152 -10.52 9.95 10.94
CA GLY A 152 -9.92 8.72 10.42
C GLY A 152 -9.96 8.60 8.90
N PHE A 153 -9.45 7.48 8.41
CA PHE A 153 -9.39 7.14 7.02
C PHE A 153 -10.71 6.50 6.56
N PHE A 154 -11.40 7.17 5.64
CA PHE A 154 -12.68 6.69 5.10
C PHE A 154 -12.54 6.38 3.62
N THR A 155 -12.79 5.13 3.23
CA THR A 155 -12.66 4.65 1.84
C THR A 155 -13.96 4.71 1.05
N ASP A 156 -15.11 4.87 1.72
CA ASP A 156 -16.39 4.87 1.03
C ASP A 156 -16.69 6.26 0.44
N TYR A 157 -16.44 6.36 -0.86
CA TYR A 157 -16.65 7.53 -1.71
C TYR A 157 -18.09 8.05 -1.68
N ARG A 158 -19.08 7.26 -1.24
CA ARG A 158 -20.48 7.72 -1.18
C ARG A 158 -20.70 8.74 -0.07
N ILE A 159 -19.88 8.71 0.97
CA ILE A 159 -20.06 9.57 2.16
C ILE A 159 -19.24 10.85 2.05
N THR A 160 -18.31 10.97 1.10
CA THR A 160 -17.51 12.19 0.91
C THR A 160 -18.36 13.43 0.63
N HIS A 161 -19.56 13.27 0.06
CA HIS A 161 -20.50 14.37 -0.17
C HIS A 161 -21.25 14.84 1.09
N TYR A 162 -21.24 14.06 2.17
CA TYR A 162 -21.97 14.35 3.41
C TYR A 162 -21.06 14.71 4.59
N ILE A 163 -19.74 14.77 4.35
CA ILE A 163 -18.75 15.04 5.38
C ILE A 163 -18.14 16.39 5.08
N ASP A 164 -18.36 17.34 5.97
CA ASP A 164 -17.50 18.51 6.03
C ASP A 164 -16.13 18.02 6.53
N PRO A 165 -15.10 17.99 5.67
CA PRO A 165 -13.78 17.57 6.11
C PRO A 165 -13.35 18.53 7.23
N LEU A 166 -12.79 17.98 8.31
CA LEU A 166 -12.05 18.80 9.27
C LEU A 166 -10.95 19.51 8.48
N ALA A 167 -11.15 20.80 8.20
CA ALA A 167 -10.35 21.56 7.25
C ALA A 167 -8.88 21.71 7.66
N TYR A 168 -8.52 21.27 8.87
CA TYR A 168 -7.26 21.61 9.52
C TYR A 168 -6.59 20.45 10.27
N MET A 169 -6.57 19.24 9.70
CA MET A 169 -5.63 18.20 10.17
C MET A 169 -4.41 18.07 9.26
N GLU A 170 -3.23 18.08 9.88
CA GLU A 170 -1.99 17.74 9.19
C GLU A 170 -2.02 16.26 8.77
N ARG A 171 -1.52 15.98 7.56
CA ARG A 171 -1.55 14.63 6.99
C ARG A 171 -0.66 13.70 7.83
N TYR A 172 -1.26 12.79 8.59
CA TYR A 172 -0.52 11.84 9.42
C TYR A 172 -0.10 10.55 8.67
N TYR A 173 -0.74 10.26 7.53
CA TYR A 173 -0.48 9.06 6.73
C TYR A 173 -0.66 9.32 5.23
N THR A 174 0.17 8.68 4.40
CA THR A 174 0.09 8.75 2.93
C THR A 174 -0.03 7.35 2.36
N ILE A 175 -1.04 7.12 1.52
CA ILE A 175 -1.26 5.84 0.85
C ILE A 175 -0.45 5.79 -0.44
N ARG A 176 0.14 4.62 -0.69
CA ARG A 176 0.77 4.29 -1.97
C ARG A 176 0.00 3.14 -2.59
N TYR A 177 -0.35 3.28 -3.85
CA TYR A 177 -1.05 2.25 -4.61
C TYR A 177 -0.02 1.26 -5.17
N TYR A 178 -0.25 -0.02 -4.93
CA TYR A 178 0.54 -1.11 -5.48
C TYR A 178 -0.36 -2.09 -6.22
N TRP A 179 0.13 -2.63 -7.32
CA TRP A 179 -0.54 -3.67 -8.08
C TRP A 179 -0.18 -5.03 -7.49
N PHE A 180 -1.16 -5.71 -6.92
CA PHE A 180 -1.01 -7.07 -6.42
C PHE A 180 -1.40 -8.05 -7.52
N VAL A 181 -0.42 -8.73 -8.09
CA VAL A 181 -0.64 -9.82 -9.06
C VAL A 181 -0.61 -11.15 -8.30
N PRO A 182 -1.56 -12.08 -8.53
CA PRO A 182 -1.50 -13.40 -7.93
C PRO A 182 -0.15 -14.07 -8.22
N ARG A 183 0.39 -14.75 -7.22
CA ARG A 183 1.65 -15.48 -7.36
C ARG A 183 1.45 -16.58 -8.41
N ALA A 184 2.27 -16.57 -9.46
CA ALA A 184 2.26 -17.65 -10.44
C ALA A 184 2.60 -18.98 -9.74
N GLU A 185 1.82 -20.02 -10.06
CA GLU A 185 2.08 -21.37 -9.58
C GLU A 185 3.41 -21.89 -10.13
N SER A 186 4.16 -22.63 -9.30
CA SER A 186 5.40 -23.27 -9.73
C SER A 186 5.09 -24.42 -10.68
N SER A 187 5.44 -24.26 -11.97
CA SER A 187 5.31 -25.32 -12.97
C SER A 187 6.15 -26.56 -12.60
N PRO A 188 5.65 -27.80 -12.83
CA PRO A 188 6.35 -29.03 -12.48
C PRO A 188 7.67 -29.20 -13.25
N HIS A 189 8.74 -29.54 -12.53
CA HIS A 189 10.12 -29.58 -13.03
C HIS A 189 10.35 -30.52 -14.23
N LEU A 190 9.62 -31.64 -14.36
CA LEU A 190 9.83 -32.60 -15.46
C LEU A 190 9.45 -32.04 -16.84
N THR A 191 8.42 -31.18 -16.90
CA THR A 191 8.01 -30.56 -18.18
C THR A 191 9.04 -29.57 -18.73
N SER A 192 10.03 -29.19 -17.92
CA SER A 192 11.12 -28.32 -18.36
C SER A 192 12.20 -29.08 -19.13
N LEU A 193 12.42 -30.37 -18.84
CA LEU A 193 13.48 -31.17 -19.47
C LEU A 193 13.20 -31.44 -20.96
N THR A 194 11.96 -31.79 -21.29
CA THR A 194 11.55 -32.08 -22.67
C THR A 194 11.25 -30.82 -23.49
N ARG A 195 11.06 -29.66 -22.84
CA ARG A 195 10.80 -28.36 -23.47
C ARG A 195 12.02 -27.79 -24.21
N VAL A 196 13.22 -28.30 -23.93
CA VAL A 196 14.45 -27.78 -24.54
C VAL A 196 14.46 -27.91 -26.06
N PHE A 197 13.87 -28.97 -26.59
CA PHE A 197 13.73 -29.16 -28.02
C PHE A 197 12.26 -29.22 -28.43
N THR A 198 11.99 -28.79 -29.67
CA THR A 198 10.69 -28.96 -30.31
C THR A 198 10.34 -30.43 -30.47
N SER A 199 9.05 -30.78 -30.43
CA SER A 199 8.57 -32.15 -30.64
C SER A 199 9.13 -32.77 -31.92
N ASP A 200 9.25 -31.97 -32.98
CA ASP A 200 9.77 -32.42 -34.28
C ASP A 200 11.21 -32.94 -34.18
N THR A 201 12.05 -32.28 -33.39
CA THR A 201 13.46 -32.69 -33.18
C THR A 201 13.53 -34.05 -32.48
N TRP A 202 12.69 -34.26 -31.47
CA TRP A 202 12.61 -35.55 -30.78
C TRP A 202 12.15 -36.66 -31.73
N MET A 203 11.16 -36.37 -32.58
CA MET A 203 10.71 -37.31 -33.61
C MET A 203 11.81 -37.63 -34.62
N CYS A 204 12.58 -36.64 -35.08
CA CYS A 204 13.73 -36.86 -35.96
C CYS A 204 14.81 -37.74 -35.31
N VAL A 205 15.11 -37.52 -34.02
CA VAL A 205 16.09 -38.32 -33.28
C VAL A 205 15.63 -39.76 -33.12
N LEU A 206 14.36 -39.98 -32.75
CA LEU A 206 13.77 -41.31 -32.65
C LEU A 206 13.77 -42.04 -33.99
N LEU A 207 13.43 -41.34 -35.07
CA LEU A 207 13.47 -41.90 -36.42
C LEU A 207 14.91 -42.26 -36.84
N ALA A 208 15.88 -41.38 -36.60
CA ALA A 208 17.28 -41.65 -36.88
C ALA A 208 17.80 -42.86 -36.11
N MET A 209 17.43 -42.98 -34.82
CA MET A 209 17.77 -44.14 -33.99
C MET A 209 17.19 -45.44 -34.55
N PHE A 210 15.94 -45.40 -35.03
CA PHE A 210 15.29 -46.56 -35.67
C PHE A 210 16.00 -46.95 -36.98
N LEU A 211 16.31 -45.98 -37.84
CA LEU A 211 17.01 -46.22 -39.11
C LEU A 211 18.41 -46.79 -38.92
N VAL A 212 19.17 -46.28 -37.95
CA VAL A 212 20.50 -46.81 -37.62
C VAL A 212 20.39 -48.23 -37.06
N SER A 213 19.45 -48.48 -36.15
CA SER A 213 19.23 -49.82 -35.60
C SER A 213 18.89 -50.83 -36.71
N LEU A 214 18.04 -50.44 -37.66
CA LEU A 214 17.67 -51.26 -38.81
C LEU A 214 18.87 -51.50 -39.74
N SER A 215 19.68 -50.47 -40.01
CA SER A 215 20.89 -50.56 -40.83
C SER A 215 21.94 -51.49 -40.22
N LEU A 216 22.14 -51.40 -38.91
CA LEU A 216 23.05 -52.28 -38.17
C LEU A 216 22.58 -53.74 -38.19
N LYS A 217 21.26 -53.97 -38.17
CA LYS A 217 20.69 -55.31 -38.31
C LYS A 217 20.85 -55.87 -39.72
N PHE A 218 20.54 -55.10 -40.75
CA PHE A 218 20.66 -55.57 -42.15
C PHE A 218 22.09 -55.93 -42.52
N LEU A 219 23.07 -55.27 -41.90
CA LEU A 219 24.49 -55.52 -42.11
C LEU A 219 25.07 -56.58 -41.14
N ASP A 220 24.21 -57.31 -40.43
CA ASP A 220 24.55 -58.41 -39.53
C ASP A 220 25.58 -58.04 -38.44
N PHE A 221 25.49 -56.79 -37.92
CA PHE A 221 26.43 -56.27 -36.93
C PHE A 221 26.33 -57.02 -35.59
N PHE A 222 25.09 -57.22 -35.13
CA PHE A 222 24.80 -58.04 -33.98
C PHE A 222 24.39 -59.41 -34.50
N ARG A 223 25.15 -60.44 -34.15
CA ARG A 223 24.80 -61.84 -34.44
C ARG A 223 23.53 -62.31 -33.68
N SER A 224 22.90 -61.38 -32.95
CA SER A 224 21.64 -61.56 -32.23
C SER A 224 20.48 -61.53 -33.21
N THR A 225 19.61 -62.54 -33.12
CA THR A 225 18.37 -62.64 -33.89
C THR A 225 17.36 -61.54 -33.51
N ASP A 226 17.53 -60.88 -32.36
CA ASP A 226 16.49 -60.05 -31.76
C ASP A 226 16.64 -58.55 -32.12
N TYR A 227 15.58 -58.00 -32.73
CA TYR A 227 15.49 -56.58 -33.09
C TYR A 227 15.65 -55.65 -31.86
N SER A 228 15.15 -56.09 -30.71
CA SER A 228 15.21 -55.34 -29.44
C SER A 228 16.64 -55.10 -28.97
N GLN A 229 17.53 -56.09 -29.12
CA GLN A 229 18.91 -55.99 -28.67
C GLN A 229 19.71 -54.99 -29.54
N CYS A 230 19.44 -54.96 -30.84
CA CYS A 230 20.01 -53.97 -31.75
C CYS A 230 19.55 -52.55 -31.41
N PHE A 231 18.27 -52.38 -31.10
CA PHE A 231 17.70 -51.09 -30.71
C PHE A 231 18.27 -50.60 -29.38
N LEU A 232 18.30 -51.45 -28.35
CA LEU A 232 18.86 -51.13 -27.04
C LEU A 232 20.37 -50.81 -27.10
N SER A 233 21.11 -51.47 -27.99
CA SER A 233 22.53 -51.15 -28.20
C SER A 233 22.69 -49.79 -28.89
N THR A 234 21.85 -49.48 -29.87
CA THR A 234 21.85 -48.15 -30.55
C THR A 234 21.45 -47.04 -29.59
N TYR A 235 20.46 -47.30 -28.73
CA TYR A 235 20.01 -46.42 -27.65
C TYR A 235 21.12 -46.21 -26.60
N SER A 236 21.83 -47.26 -26.20
CA SER A 236 22.98 -47.16 -25.28
C SER A 236 24.04 -46.22 -25.82
N VAL A 237 24.42 -46.37 -27.10
CA VAL A 237 25.39 -45.46 -27.75
C VAL A 237 24.89 -44.02 -27.79
N PHE A 238 23.58 -43.81 -28.01
CA PHE A 238 22.98 -42.48 -27.98
C PHE A 238 23.15 -41.78 -26.64
N PHE A 239 23.05 -42.53 -25.54
CA PHE A 239 23.34 -42.04 -24.17
C PHE A 239 24.83 -42.05 -23.81
N ASN A 240 25.73 -42.20 -24.80
CA ASN A 240 27.17 -42.31 -24.62
C ASN A 240 27.57 -43.47 -23.68
N ILE A 241 26.75 -44.52 -23.62
CA ILE A 241 27.05 -45.74 -22.86
C ILE A 241 27.82 -46.69 -23.79
N SER A 242 28.95 -47.21 -23.30
CA SER A 242 29.81 -48.12 -24.05
C SER A 242 29.10 -49.46 -24.33
N VAL A 243 29.21 -49.96 -25.56
CA VAL A 243 28.69 -51.25 -25.98
C VAL A 243 29.83 -52.27 -26.01
N LYS A 244 29.56 -53.50 -25.55
CA LYS A 244 30.56 -54.56 -25.38
C LYS A 244 31.09 -55.15 -26.70
N GLU A 245 30.32 -55.03 -27.78
CA GLU A 245 30.63 -55.66 -29.08
C GLU A 245 31.16 -54.65 -30.10
N MET A 246 32.23 -55.02 -30.82
CA MET A 246 32.92 -54.15 -31.78
C MET A 246 32.59 -54.54 -33.23
N PRO A 247 32.38 -53.57 -34.15
CA PRO A 247 32.07 -53.86 -35.55
C PRO A 247 33.23 -54.52 -36.30
N ARG A 248 32.90 -55.63 -36.96
CA ARG A 248 33.85 -56.48 -37.70
C ARG A 248 34.11 -55.99 -39.12
N SER A 249 33.11 -55.45 -39.81
CA SER A 249 33.24 -54.97 -41.20
C SER A 249 33.54 -53.46 -41.26
N HIS A 250 34.25 -53.04 -42.31
CA HIS A 250 34.59 -51.63 -42.51
C HIS A 250 33.35 -50.74 -42.69
N SER A 251 32.33 -51.20 -43.43
CA SER A 251 31.09 -50.45 -43.63
C SER A 251 30.30 -50.25 -42.33
N LEU A 252 30.27 -51.27 -41.46
CA LEU A 252 29.65 -51.16 -40.14
C LEU A 252 30.41 -50.20 -39.23
N ARG A 253 31.74 -50.21 -39.27
CA ARG A 253 32.58 -49.27 -38.52
C ARG A 253 32.25 -47.83 -38.89
N THR A 254 32.07 -47.53 -40.17
CA THR A 254 31.73 -46.18 -40.62
C THR A 254 30.34 -45.75 -40.11
N ILE A 255 29.31 -46.59 -40.27
CA ILE A 255 27.95 -46.27 -39.81
C ILE A 255 27.92 -46.10 -38.29
N PHE A 256 28.53 -47.02 -37.55
CA PHE A 256 28.63 -46.96 -36.10
C PHE A 256 29.38 -45.72 -35.63
N PHE A 257 30.49 -45.38 -36.28
CA PHE A 257 31.24 -44.17 -35.96
C PHE A 257 30.44 -42.90 -36.24
N THR A 258 29.72 -42.81 -37.36
CA THR A 258 28.83 -41.67 -37.63
C THR A 258 27.71 -41.54 -36.60
N TRP A 259 27.18 -42.65 -36.10
CA TRP A 259 26.18 -42.65 -35.03
C TRP A 259 26.74 -42.19 -33.69
N ILE A 260 27.96 -42.62 -33.33
CA ILE A 260 28.67 -42.12 -32.15
C ILE A 260 28.87 -40.61 -32.24
N LEU A 261 29.36 -40.12 -33.38
CA LEU A 261 29.65 -38.69 -33.57
C LEU A 261 28.38 -37.86 -33.46
N PHE A 262 27.29 -38.31 -34.10
CA PHE A 262 25.97 -37.69 -33.97
C PHE A 262 25.49 -37.67 -32.51
N SER A 263 25.63 -38.79 -31.79
CA SER A 263 25.18 -38.92 -30.40
C SER A 263 25.93 -37.96 -29.46
N ILE A 264 27.25 -37.84 -29.63
CA ILE A 264 28.08 -36.88 -28.87
C ILE A 264 27.65 -35.45 -29.18
N LEU A 265 27.48 -35.09 -30.46
CA LEU A 265 27.05 -33.75 -30.85
C LEU A 265 25.66 -33.41 -30.30
N PHE A 266 24.72 -34.35 -30.38
CA PHE A 266 23.37 -34.13 -29.86
C PHE A 266 23.36 -33.96 -28.34
N MET A 267 24.06 -34.82 -27.60
CA MET A 267 24.11 -34.75 -26.13
C MET A 267 24.84 -33.50 -25.63
N THR A 268 25.89 -33.05 -26.31
CA THR A 268 26.59 -31.81 -25.96
C THR A 268 25.70 -30.59 -26.15
N VAL A 269 24.95 -30.51 -27.26
CA VAL A 269 23.98 -29.44 -27.50
C VAL A 269 22.87 -29.48 -26.46
N PHE A 270 22.29 -30.65 -26.19
CA PHE A 270 21.27 -30.82 -25.16
C PHE A 270 21.77 -30.35 -23.79
N GLN A 271 22.95 -30.80 -23.37
CA GLN A 271 23.55 -30.42 -22.10
C GLN A 271 23.84 -28.91 -22.00
N ALA A 272 24.30 -28.28 -23.10
CA ALA A 272 24.54 -26.84 -23.15
C ALA A 272 23.25 -26.04 -22.92
N PHE A 273 22.16 -26.41 -23.61
CA PHE A 273 20.86 -25.77 -23.40
C PHE A 273 20.32 -26.01 -21.99
N MET A 274 20.34 -27.25 -21.51
CA MET A 274 19.93 -27.60 -20.16
C MET A 274 20.66 -26.76 -19.11
N THR A 275 21.98 -26.61 -19.23
CA THR A 275 22.79 -25.80 -18.32
C THR A 275 22.43 -24.32 -18.39
N SER A 276 22.18 -23.79 -19.60
CA SER A 276 21.74 -22.40 -19.81
C SER A 276 20.39 -22.13 -19.14
N PHE A 277 19.41 -23.03 -19.29
CA PHE A 277 18.11 -22.91 -18.63
C PHE A 277 18.27 -22.90 -17.10
N PHE A 278 19.00 -23.86 -16.53
CA PHE A 278 19.19 -23.92 -15.08
C PHE A 278 19.93 -22.71 -14.51
N TYR A 279 20.95 -22.22 -15.21
CA TYR A 279 21.69 -21.04 -14.78
C TYR A 279 20.88 -19.74 -14.94
N GLY A 280 20.10 -19.61 -16.02
CA GLY A 280 19.18 -18.49 -16.26
C GLY A 280 18.15 -18.34 -15.15
N PHE A 281 17.55 -19.44 -14.68
CA PHE A 281 16.61 -19.44 -13.56
C PHE A 281 17.23 -18.95 -12.24
N ARG A 282 18.54 -19.17 -12.03
CA ARG A 282 19.24 -18.74 -10.81
C ARG A 282 19.46 -17.22 -10.76
N LYS A 283 19.63 -16.54 -11.90
CA LYS A 283 19.84 -15.08 -11.94
C LYS A 283 18.56 -14.25 -11.73
N THR A 284 17.39 -14.83 -11.95
CA THR A 284 16.09 -14.16 -11.75
C THR A 284 15.50 -14.35 -10.36
N ALA A 285 16.20 -15.02 -9.44
CA ALA A 285 15.86 -14.99 -8.03
C ALA A 285 16.48 -13.72 -7.42
N PRO A 286 15.72 -12.62 -7.24
CA PRO A 286 16.25 -11.49 -6.48
C PRO A 286 16.62 -11.99 -5.09
N ASN A 287 17.86 -11.73 -4.67
CA ASN A 287 18.31 -11.84 -3.28
C ASN A 287 17.31 -11.08 -2.40
N ARG A 288 16.35 -11.79 -1.83
CA ARG A 288 15.42 -11.28 -0.82
C ARG A 288 15.95 -11.64 0.56
N TYR A 289 17.12 -11.09 0.88
CA TYR A 289 17.58 -10.85 2.25
C TYR A 289 18.36 -9.55 2.24
N GLY A 290 17.67 -8.48 2.63
CA GLY A 290 18.14 -7.11 2.82
C GLY A 290 17.03 -6.34 3.50
#